data_AF-A0A178Y2R5-F1
#
_entry.id   AF-A0A178Y2R5-F1
#
_cell.length_a   1.000
_cell.length_b   1.000
_cell.length_c   1.000
_cell.angle_alpha   90.00
_cell.angle_beta   90.00
_cell.angle_gamma   90.00
#
_symmetry.space_group_name_H-M   'P 1'
#
loop_
_entity.id
_entity.type
_entity.pdbx_description
1 polymer ?
#
loop_
_entity_poly.entity_id
_entity_poly.type
_entity_poly.pdbx_seq_one_letter_code
_entity_poly.pdbx_strand_id
1 'polypeptide(L)'
;MEHFDLYTVKARLAPAIITVAPAIALLVAVLDLRSFDATQLWATIGLVVVLFALSNVSREAGRRVQNRVYRDNGGWPTFDPIYYSDRTFSDEAKLRYLSFLSKQLRRPYPTMEQATSDPLGARQFYNEAATWLREATRDTTQYRIIYDENITYGYFRNLLGLKWIALMMNLAVSLTCLLILYGYIQWFNDATASLPYVLTVSVLHFVYVLFGVSDARMREASKRYARQLLLACDKLDAPETKYAAPV
;
A
#
# COMPACT_ATOMS: atom_id res chain seq x y z
N MET A 1 -14.09 6.47 15.74
CA MET A 1 -13.14 5.34 15.66
C MET A 1 -13.22 4.56 14.33
N GLU A 2 -13.97 5.02 13.31
CA GLU A 2 -14.20 4.26 12.06
C GLU A 2 -13.04 4.23 11.06
N HIS A 3 -12.04 5.11 11.16
CA HIS A 3 -11.00 5.25 10.13
C HIS A 3 -9.76 4.38 10.35
N PHE A 4 -9.58 3.80 11.54
CA PHE A 4 -8.49 2.84 11.75
C PHE A 4 -8.78 1.49 11.09
N ASP A 5 -10.07 1.17 10.89
CA ASP A 5 -10.51 -0.09 10.31
C ASP A 5 -10.33 -0.10 8.79
N LEU A 6 -10.80 0.95 8.08
CA LEU A 6 -10.72 1.02 6.62
C LEU A 6 -9.27 0.95 6.09
N TYR A 7 -8.33 1.62 6.75
CA TYR A 7 -6.92 1.54 6.39
C TYR A 7 -6.39 0.12 6.57
N THR A 8 -6.73 -0.52 7.69
CA THR A 8 -6.29 -1.89 7.97
C THR A 8 -6.82 -2.86 6.93
N VAL A 9 -8.11 -2.73 6.56
CA VAL A 9 -8.73 -3.55 5.53
C VAL A 9 -8.08 -3.33 4.16
N LYS A 10 -8.10 -2.09 3.64
CA LYS A 10 -7.68 -1.83 2.26
C LYS A 10 -6.17 -1.86 2.06
N ALA A 11 -5.40 -1.30 2.99
CA ALA A 11 -3.95 -1.19 2.83
C ALA A 11 -3.19 -2.43 3.34
N ARG A 12 -3.75 -3.22 4.26
CA ARG A 12 -3.02 -4.35 4.90
C ARG A 12 -3.65 -5.70 4.62
N LEU A 13 -4.94 -5.86 4.92
CA LEU A 13 -5.66 -7.12 4.76
C LEU A 13 -5.85 -7.48 3.29
N ALA A 14 -6.25 -6.53 2.42
CA ALA A 14 -6.46 -6.81 1.01
C ALA A 14 -5.18 -7.33 0.31
N PRO A 15 -3.97 -6.73 0.48
CA PRO A 15 -2.75 -7.32 -0.05
C PRO A 15 -2.41 -8.70 0.54
N ALA A 16 -2.74 -8.94 1.80
CA ALA A 16 -2.56 -10.26 2.43
C ALA A 16 -3.48 -11.31 1.78
N ILE A 17 -4.77 -11.01 1.61
CA ILE A 17 -5.75 -11.87 0.94
C ILE A 17 -5.31 -12.17 -0.49
N ILE A 18 -4.91 -11.15 -1.27
CA ILE A 18 -4.40 -11.35 -2.64
C ILE A 18 -3.23 -12.33 -2.63
N THR A 19 -2.28 -12.16 -1.71
CA THR A 19 -1.07 -13.01 -1.62
C THR A 19 -1.41 -14.49 -1.41
N VAL A 20 -2.45 -14.79 -0.63
CA VAL A 20 -2.86 -16.18 -0.32
C VAL A 20 -4.08 -16.65 -1.11
N ALA A 21 -4.56 -15.88 -2.09
CA ALA A 21 -5.75 -16.20 -2.87
C ALA A 21 -5.71 -17.61 -3.52
N PRO A 22 -4.58 -18.07 -4.10
CA PRO A 22 -4.49 -19.44 -4.62
C PRO A 22 -4.67 -20.51 -3.54
N ALA A 23 -4.15 -20.27 -2.34
CA ALA A 23 -4.29 -21.20 -1.22
C ALA A 23 -5.73 -21.24 -0.71
N ILE A 24 -6.42 -20.09 -0.69
CA ILE A 24 -7.86 -20.04 -0.40
C ILE A 24 -8.64 -20.84 -1.45
N ALA A 25 -8.32 -20.69 -2.74
CA ALA A 25 -8.98 -21.43 -3.82
C ALA A 25 -8.78 -22.96 -3.68
N LEU A 26 -7.56 -23.40 -3.36
CA LEU A 26 -7.28 -24.81 -3.07
C LEU A 26 -8.03 -25.30 -1.83
N LEU A 27 -8.04 -24.52 -0.75
CA LEU A 27 -8.77 -24.85 0.47
C LEU A 27 -10.26 -25.05 0.18
N VAL A 28 -10.87 -24.12 -0.57
CA VAL A 28 -12.29 -24.22 -0.97
C VAL A 28 -12.54 -25.44 -1.87
N ALA A 29 -11.62 -25.80 -2.76
CA ALA A 29 -11.77 -26.97 -3.61
C ALA A 29 -11.69 -28.30 -2.85
N VAL A 30 -10.93 -28.32 -1.75
CA VAL A 30 -10.71 -29.51 -0.93
C VAL A 30 -11.75 -29.66 0.19
N LEU A 31 -12.32 -28.55 0.67
CA LEU A 31 -13.39 -28.60 1.67
C LEU A 31 -14.71 -29.01 1.00
N ASP A 32 -15.38 -30.03 1.55
CA ASP A 32 -16.76 -30.34 1.18
C ASP A 32 -17.71 -29.29 1.80
N LEU A 33 -18.14 -28.35 0.97
CA LEU A 33 -19.08 -27.28 1.35
C LEU A 33 -20.55 -27.70 1.29
N ARG A 34 -20.86 -28.96 0.96
CA ARG A 34 -22.26 -29.45 0.86
C ARG A 34 -22.94 -29.58 2.22
N SER A 35 -22.17 -29.69 3.30
CA SER A 35 -22.67 -29.62 4.67
C SER A 35 -21.84 -28.61 5.46
N PHE A 36 -22.52 -27.73 6.21
CA PHE A 36 -21.88 -26.77 7.09
C PHE A 36 -22.06 -27.26 8.52
N ASP A 37 -21.09 -28.03 9.00
CA ASP A 37 -21.03 -28.52 10.37
C ASP A 37 -20.09 -27.66 11.24
N ALA A 38 -19.93 -28.04 12.51
CA ALA A 38 -19.11 -27.30 13.46
C ALA A 38 -17.64 -27.18 13.01
N THR A 39 -17.13 -28.16 12.25
CA THR A 39 -15.77 -28.19 11.70
C THR A 39 -15.57 -27.08 10.68
N GLN A 40 -16.50 -26.89 9.73
CA GLN A 40 -16.42 -25.81 8.74
C GLN A 40 -16.56 -24.44 9.43
N LEU A 41 -17.36 -24.33 10.49
CA LEU A 41 -17.45 -23.11 11.30
C LEU A 41 -16.09 -22.78 11.93
N TRP A 42 -15.46 -23.74 12.61
CA TRP A 42 -14.14 -23.54 13.22
C TRP A 42 -13.06 -23.24 12.18
N ALA A 43 -13.07 -23.91 11.02
CA ALA A 43 -12.15 -23.64 9.92
C ALA A 43 -12.31 -22.21 9.39
N THR A 44 -13.56 -21.73 9.25
CA THR A 44 -13.87 -20.37 8.80
C THR A 44 -13.36 -19.32 9.80
N ILE A 45 -13.61 -19.53 11.09
CA ILE A 45 -13.10 -18.66 12.17
C ILE A 45 -11.56 -18.65 12.14
N GLY A 46 -10.94 -19.82 12.02
CA GLY A 46 -9.50 -19.97 11.91
C GLY A 46 -8.92 -19.21 10.71
N LEU A 47 -9.56 -19.32 9.54
CA LEU A 47 -9.15 -18.58 8.33
C LEU A 47 -9.21 -17.07 8.56
N VAL A 48 -10.27 -16.55 9.17
CA VAL A 48 -10.40 -15.11 9.48
C VAL A 48 -9.26 -14.66 10.40
N VAL A 49 -8.98 -15.41 11.48
CA VAL A 49 -7.88 -15.10 12.42
C VAL A 49 -6.53 -15.09 11.71
N VAL A 50 -6.26 -16.09 10.87
CA VAL A 50 -5.01 -16.18 10.09
C VAL A 50 -4.89 -15.02 9.10
N LEU A 51 -5.97 -14.64 8.41
CA LEU A 51 -5.95 -13.51 7.48
C LEU A 51 -5.68 -12.18 8.21
N PHE A 52 -6.27 -11.96 9.38
CA PHE A 52 -5.97 -10.81 10.20
C PHE A 52 -4.51 -10.81 10.69
N ALA A 53 -3.96 -11.97 11.07
CA ALA A 53 -2.55 -12.09 11.42
C ALA A 53 -1.64 -11.77 10.21
N LEU A 54 -1.98 -12.26 9.01
CA LEU A 54 -1.26 -11.97 7.77
C LEU A 54 -1.31 -10.49 7.38
N SER A 55 -2.32 -9.72 7.82
CA SER A 55 -2.34 -8.27 7.62
C SER A 55 -1.14 -7.55 8.28
N ASN A 56 -0.64 -8.08 9.41
CA ASN A 56 0.57 -7.55 10.04
C ASN A 56 1.83 -7.93 9.25
N VAL A 57 1.88 -9.14 8.69
CA VAL A 57 2.96 -9.58 7.79
C VAL A 57 3.01 -8.70 6.54
N SER A 58 1.85 -8.40 5.96
CA SER A 58 1.67 -7.48 4.83
C SER A 58 2.24 -6.09 5.13
N ARG A 59 1.93 -5.54 6.31
CA ARG A 59 2.48 -4.26 6.76
C ARG A 59 4.00 -4.30 6.86
N GLU A 60 4.57 -5.33 7.48
CA GLU A 60 6.01 -5.44 7.67
C GLU A 60 6.76 -5.66 6.34
N ALA A 61 6.19 -6.44 5.42
CA ALA A 61 6.69 -6.58 4.06
C ALA A 61 6.71 -5.24 3.32
N GLY A 62 5.64 -4.45 3.44
CA GLY A 62 5.61 -3.09 2.88
C GLY A 62 6.62 -2.13 3.52
N ARG A 63 6.89 -2.25 4.83
CA ARG A 63 7.94 -1.46 5.49
C ARG A 63 9.34 -1.79 4.95
N ARG A 64 9.62 -3.06 4.65
CA ARG A 64 10.88 -3.45 4.00
C ARG A 64 11.04 -2.80 2.62
N VAL A 65 9.97 -2.75 1.82
CA VAL A 65 9.95 -2.00 0.55
C VAL A 65 10.19 -0.51 0.79
N GLN A 66 9.53 0.07 1.80
CA GLN A 66 9.70 1.48 2.16
C GLN A 66 11.16 1.80 2.50
N ASN A 67 11.79 0.98 3.34
CA ASN A 67 13.17 1.15 3.77
C ASN A 67 14.15 1.01 2.60
N ARG A 68 13.92 0.03 1.71
CA ARG A 68 14.69 -0.12 0.47
C ARG A 68 14.60 1.15 -0.37
N VAL A 69 13.38 1.59 -0.69
CA VAL A 69 13.17 2.77 -1.53
C VAL A 69 13.71 4.03 -0.86
N TYR A 70 13.58 4.15 0.46
CA TYR A 70 14.16 5.27 1.22
C TYR A 70 15.67 5.32 1.10
N ARG A 71 16.36 4.18 1.22
CA ARG A 71 17.81 4.09 1.05
C ARG A 71 18.22 4.40 -0.39
N ASP A 72 17.55 3.81 -1.36
CA ASP A 72 17.90 3.95 -2.78
C ASP A 72 17.64 5.38 -3.29
N ASN A 73 16.57 6.02 -2.80
CA ASN A 73 16.26 7.41 -3.10
C ASN A 73 16.91 8.39 -2.12
N GLY A 74 17.64 7.97 -1.09
CA GLY A 74 18.20 8.84 -0.04
C GLY A 74 17.19 9.64 0.80
N GLY A 75 15.90 9.27 0.78
CA GLY A 75 14.80 10.00 1.43
C GLY A 75 13.42 9.45 1.04
N TRP A 76 12.34 10.12 1.47
CA TRP A 76 10.99 9.65 1.20
C TRP A 76 10.63 9.77 -0.30
N PRO A 77 10.28 8.66 -1.00
CA PRO A 77 9.85 8.70 -2.41
C PRO A 77 8.55 9.48 -2.61
N THR A 78 7.78 9.68 -1.55
CA THR A 78 6.55 10.45 -1.63
C THR A 78 6.91 11.88 -2.01
N PHE A 79 7.93 12.50 -1.43
CA PHE A 79 8.08 13.95 -1.51
C PHE A 79 8.72 14.51 -2.80
N ASP A 80 8.92 13.67 -3.82
CA ASP A 80 9.49 14.05 -5.12
C ASP A 80 8.80 15.28 -5.79
N PRO A 81 7.47 15.50 -5.69
CA PRO A 81 6.85 16.67 -6.32
C PRO A 81 7.28 18.05 -5.81
N ILE A 82 7.91 18.15 -4.63
CA ILE A 82 8.42 19.44 -4.13
C ILE A 82 9.77 19.82 -4.75
N TYR A 83 10.50 18.85 -5.31
CA TYR A 83 11.83 19.09 -5.85
C TYR A 83 11.74 20.02 -7.07
N TYR A 84 12.69 20.95 -7.20
CA TYR A 84 12.70 21.92 -8.29
C TYR A 84 12.69 21.26 -9.69
N SER A 85 13.29 20.08 -9.84
CA SER A 85 13.34 19.33 -11.11
C SER A 85 12.01 18.67 -11.51
N ASP A 86 11.11 18.37 -10.56
CA ASP A 86 9.84 17.70 -10.85
C ASP A 86 8.81 18.68 -11.43
N ARG A 87 8.02 18.27 -12.43
CA ARG A 87 7.07 19.18 -13.11
C ARG A 87 5.60 19.02 -12.68
N THR A 88 5.34 18.35 -11.55
CA THR A 88 3.97 18.18 -11.02
C THR A 88 3.33 19.51 -10.62
N PHE A 89 4.14 20.46 -10.15
CA PHE A 89 3.72 21.80 -9.79
C PHE A 89 4.55 22.85 -10.53
N SER A 90 3.96 24.02 -10.77
CA SER A 90 4.70 25.19 -11.25
C SER A 90 5.71 25.66 -10.21
N ASP A 91 6.75 26.35 -10.65
CA ASP A 91 7.78 26.88 -9.76
C ASP A 91 7.20 27.88 -8.75
N GLU A 92 6.21 28.68 -9.16
CA GLU A 92 5.45 29.57 -8.28
C GLU A 92 4.71 28.83 -7.16
N ALA A 93 4.03 27.71 -7.49
CA ALA A 93 3.32 26.92 -6.49
C ALA A 93 4.30 26.30 -5.48
N LYS A 94 5.43 25.76 -5.97
CA LYS A 94 6.48 25.24 -5.09
C LYS A 94 7.04 26.31 -4.17
N LEU A 95 7.30 27.51 -4.68
CA LEU A 95 7.79 28.63 -3.86
C LEU A 95 6.81 28.99 -2.74
N ARG A 96 5.49 29.00 -3.02
CA ARG A 96 4.48 29.19 -1.97
C ARG A 96 4.54 28.09 -0.91
N TYR A 97 4.58 26.81 -1.33
CA TYR A 97 4.66 25.69 -0.41
C TYR A 97 5.94 25.72 0.43
N LEU A 98 7.09 25.98 -0.18
CA LEU A 98 8.38 26.07 0.50
C LEU A 98 8.41 27.24 1.49
N SER A 99 7.85 28.39 1.12
CA SER A 99 7.71 29.55 2.00
C SER A 99 6.84 29.23 3.21
N PHE A 100 5.67 28.62 3.00
CA PHE A 100 4.80 28.15 4.07
C PHE A 100 5.53 27.16 4.99
N LEU A 101 6.13 26.11 4.42
CA LEU A 101 6.82 25.07 5.19
C LEU A 101 8.03 25.62 5.97
N SER A 102 8.76 26.56 5.42
CA SER A 102 9.86 27.26 6.10
C SER A 102 9.39 27.97 7.37
N LYS A 103 8.23 28.65 7.31
CA LYS A 103 7.62 29.27 8.50
C LYS A 103 7.26 28.22 9.56
N GLN A 104 6.67 27.10 9.14
CA GLN A 104 6.23 26.04 10.06
C GLN A 104 7.41 25.30 10.70
N LEU A 105 8.46 25.02 9.93
CA LEU A 105 9.68 24.36 10.41
C LEU A 105 10.64 25.33 11.13
N ARG A 106 10.40 26.65 11.05
CA ARG A 106 11.28 27.71 11.57
C ARG A 106 12.73 27.58 11.06
N ARG A 107 12.85 27.20 9.78
CA ARG A 107 14.12 26.94 9.10
C ARG A 107 14.00 27.41 7.65
N PRO A 108 15.01 28.11 7.09
CA PRO A 108 14.96 28.54 5.69
C PRO A 108 14.80 27.35 4.75
N TYR A 109 13.95 27.50 3.73
CA TYR A 109 13.84 26.52 2.65
C TYR A 109 15.09 26.60 1.75
N PRO A 110 15.55 25.48 1.17
CA PRO A 110 16.67 25.48 0.24
C PRO A 110 16.30 26.20 -1.06
N THR A 111 17.15 27.12 -1.54
CA THR A 111 16.99 27.72 -2.87
C THR A 111 17.29 26.70 -3.97
N MET A 112 16.95 27.00 -5.23
CA MET A 112 17.27 26.13 -6.36
C MET A 112 18.78 25.89 -6.50
N GLU A 113 19.59 26.92 -6.29
CA GLU A 113 21.05 26.85 -6.31
C GLU A 113 21.56 25.95 -5.18
N GLN A 114 21.06 26.14 -3.95
CA GLN A 114 21.42 25.30 -2.81
C GLN A 114 20.99 23.84 -2.98
N ALA A 115 19.81 23.60 -3.54
CA ALA A 115 19.34 22.24 -3.82
C ALA A 115 20.16 21.54 -4.92
N THR A 116 20.83 22.31 -5.77
CA THR A 116 21.73 21.79 -6.82
C THR A 116 23.13 21.54 -6.27
N SER A 117 23.66 22.45 -5.44
CA SER A 117 25.02 22.34 -4.88
C SER A 117 25.10 21.42 -3.66
N ASP A 118 24.06 21.35 -2.83
CA ASP A 118 23.90 20.43 -1.72
C ASP A 118 22.52 19.72 -1.76
N PRO A 119 22.37 18.70 -2.61
CA PRO A 119 21.13 17.93 -2.71
C PRO A 119 20.76 17.20 -1.41
N LEU A 120 21.75 16.83 -0.58
CA LEU A 120 21.52 16.11 0.68
C LEU A 120 20.92 17.04 1.73
N GLY A 121 21.47 18.25 1.88
CA GLY A 121 20.93 19.27 2.79
C GLY A 121 19.51 19.69 2.41
N ALA A 122 19.24 19.93 1.12
CA ALA A 122 17.89 20.23 0.65
C ALA A 122 16.91 19.09 0.94
N ARG A 123 17.35 17.85 0.76
CA ARG A 123 16.53 16.67 1.04
C ARG A 123 16.19 16.49 2.52
N GLN A 124 17.07 16.88 3.44
CA GLN A 124 16.74 16.89 4.88
C GLN A 124 15.54 17.81 5.16
N PHE A 125 15.55 19.03 4.62
CA PHE A 125 14.42 19.95 4.74
C PHE A 125 13.13 19.34 4.15
N TYR A 126 13.20 18.72 2.96
CA TYR A 126 12.04 18.07 2.34
C TYR A 126 11.48 16.90 3.19
N ASN A 127 12.34 16.09 3.80
CA ASN A 127 11.92 15.00 4.67
C ASN A 127 11.28 15.49 5.99
N GLU A 128 11.81 16.58 6.56
CA GLU A 128 11.24 17.26 7.72
C GLU A 128 9.86 17.84 7.38
N ALA A 129 9.75 18.55 6.25
CA ALA A 129 8.49 19.08 5.73
C ALA A 129 7.43 17.99 5.49
N ALA A 130 7.84 16.88 4.87
CA ALA A 130 6.98 15.72 4.66
C ALA A 130 6.46 15.13 5.98
N THR A 131 7.29 15.14 7.01
CA THR A 131 6.91 14.63 8.34
C THR A 131 5.95 15.57 9.02
N TRP A 132 6.23 16.88 8.99
CA TRP A 132 5.34 17.89 9.54
C TRP A 132 3.97 17.87 8.87
N LEU A 133 3.90 17.83 7.53
CA LEU A 133 2.62 17.79 6.82
C LEU A 133 1.78 16.57 7.17
N ARG A 134 2.40 15.38 7.29
CA ARG A 134 1.66 14.16 7.66
C ARG A 134 1.02 14.27 9.04
N GLU A 135 1.69 14.91 10.00
CA GLU A 135 1.12 15.15 11.33
C GLU A 135 0.08 16.28 11.30
N ALA A 136 0.33 17.36 10.55
CA ALA A 136 -0.60 18.47 10.40
C ALA A 136 -1.91 18.06 9.68
N THR A 137 -1.86 17.04 8.82
CA THR A 137 -3.02 16.51 8.09
C THR A 137 -3.52 15.17 8.65
N ARG A 138 -3.35 14.93 9.96
CA ARG A 138 -3.69 13.65 10.59
C ARG A 138 -5.20 13.40 10.69
N ASP A 139 -6.03 14.44 10.69
CA ASP A 139 -7.48 14.30 10.66
C ASP A 139 -7.95 13.73 9.32
N THR A 140 -8.28 12.45 9.32
CA THR A 140 -8.68 11.70 8.12
C THR A 140 -10.06 12.08 7.59
N THR A 141 -10.86 12.79 8.39
CA THR A 141 -12.17 13.32 7.99
C THR A 141 -11.99 14.64 7.26
N GLN A 142 -11.21 15.56 7.83
CA GLN A 142 -10.91 16.86 7.24
C GLN A 142 -10.02 16.75 5.99
N TYR A 143 -9.13 15.76 5.95
CA TYR A 143 -8.17 15.50 4.87
C TYR A 143 -8.44 14.16 4.17
N ARG A 144 -9.73 13.86 3.88
CA ARG A 144 -10.15 12.58 3.27
C ARG A 144 -9.37 12.19 2.01
N ILE A 145 -9.16 13.13 1.09
CA ILE A 145 -8.44 12.85 -0.18
C ILE A 145 -6.99 12.40 0.10
N ILE A 146 -6.30 13.06 1.04
CA ILE A 146 -4.94 12.69 1.45
C ILE A 146 -4.94 11.28 2.06
N TYR A 147 -5.94 10.99 2.90
CA TYR A 147 -6.10 9.69 3.53
C TYR A 147 -6.37 8.56 2.51
N ASP A 148 -7.21 8.79 1.51
CA ASP A 148 -7.51 7.79 0.47
C ASP A 148 -6.29 7.49 -0.42
N GLU A 149 -5.50 8.52 -0.77
CA GLU A 149 -4.21 8.31 -1.46
C GLU A 149 -3.19 7.58 -0.57
N ASN A 150 -3.18 7.83 0.75
CA ASN A 150 -2.34 7.09 1.69
C ASN A 150 -2.74 5.61 1.78
N ILE A 151 -4.04 5.29 1.75
CA ILE A 151 -4.53 3.91 1.65
C ILE A 151 -4.00 3.26 0.36
N THR A 152 -4.14 3.96 -0.77
CA THR A 152 -3.74 3.45 -2.09
C THR A 152 -2.23 3.22 -2.16
N TYR A 153 -1.44 4.16 -1.64
CA TYR A 153 0.01 3.99 -1.50
C TYR A 153 0.36 2.79 -0.61
N GLY A 154 -0.29 2.67 0.55
CA GLY A 154 -0.13 1.55 1.46
C GLY A 154 -0.44 0.19 0.82
N TYR A 155 -1.52 0.12 0.03
CA TYR A 155 -1.91 -1.06 -0.73
C TYR A 155 -0.80 -1.52 -1.68
N PHE A 156 -0.34 -0.64 -2.58
CA PHE A 156 0.67 -1.02 -3.58
C PHE A 156 2.02 -1.35 -2.93
N ARG A 157 2.42 -0.60 -1.91
CA ARG A 157 3.68 -0.84 -1.18
C ARG A 157 3.66 -2.19 -0.46
N ASN A 158 2.58 -2.51 0.24
CA ASN A 158 2.46 -3.75 0.99
C ASN A 158 2.34 -4.96 0.04
N LEU A 159 1.55 -4.83 -1.04
CA LEU A 159 1.45 -5.87 -2.07
C LEU A 159 2.79 -6.13 -2.77
N LEU A 160 3.56 -5.07 -3.08
CA LEU A 160 4.90 -5.19 -3.64
C LEU A 160 5.85 -5.93 -2.69
N GLY A 161 5.75 -5.68 -1.39
CA GLY A 161 6.53 -6.39 -0.38
C GLY A 161 6.21 -7.89 -0.30
N LEU A 162 4.98 -8.27 -0.64
CA LEU A 162 4.53 -9.66 -0.66
C LEU A 162 4.68 -10.34 -2.03
N LYS A 163 5.12 -9.64 -3.08
CA LYS A 163 5.17 -10.15 -4.45
C LYS A 163 5.79 -11.54 -4.56
N TRP A 164 6.99 -11.72 -3.99
CA TRP A 164 7.69 -13.00 -4.07
C TRP A 164 7.01 -14.11 -3.27
N ILE A 165 6.42 -13.78 -2.12
CA ILE A 165 5.63 -14.74 -1.32
C ILE A 165 4.41 -15.19 -2.12
N ALA A 166 3.71 -14.26 -2.78
CA ALA A 166 2.57 -14.58 -3.63
C ALA A 166 2.97 -15.50 -4.78
N LEU A 167 4.10 -15.23 -5.46
CA LEU A 167 4.60 -16.11 -6.53
C LEU A 167 4.96 -17.51 -6.02
N MET A 168 5.64 -17.61 -4.88
CA MET A 168 5.95 -18.92 -4.26
C MET A 168 4.68 -19.67 -3.84
N MET A 169 3.67 -18.96 -3.33
CA MET A 169 2.38 -19.54 -2.96
C MET A 169 1.65 -20.12 -4.19
N ASN A 170 1.66 -19.41 -5.32
CA ASN A 170 1.12 -19.94 -6.58
C ASN A 170 1.85 -21.22 -7.00
N LEU A 171 3.19 -21.22 -6.96
CA LEU A 171 3.97 -22.40 -7.33
C LEU A 171 3.67 -23.61 -6.43
N ALA A 172 3.60 -23.38 -5.11
CA ALA A 172 3.25 -24.42 -4.14
C ALA A 172 1.85 -24.98 -4.41
N VAL A 173 0.84 -24.12 -4.56
CA VAL A 173 -0.55 -24.54 -4.83
C VAL A 173 -0.65 -25.29 -6.15
N SER A 174 -0.02 -24.79 -7.22
CA SER A 174 -0.04 -25.46 -8.53
C SER A 174 0.64 -26.82 -8.46
N LEU A 175 1.78 -26.93 -7.77
CA LEU A 175 2.46 -28.21 -7.55
C LEU A 175 1.57 -29.18 -6.77
N THR A 176 0.92 -28.73 -5.68
CA THR A 176 -0.01 -29.57 -4.92
C THR A 176 -1.18 -30.05 -5.78
N CYS A 177 -1.77 -29.17 -6.60
CA CYS A 177 -2.84 -29.57 -7.53
C CYS A 177 -2.37 -30.65 -8.51
N LEU A 178 -1.18 -30.50 -9.09
CA LEU A 178 -0.62 -31.49 -10.01
C LEU A 178 -0.33 -32.83 -9.30
N LEU A 179 0.21 -32.80 -8.08
CA LEU A 179 0.46 -34.02 -7.31
C LEU A 179 -0.82 -34.77 -6.97
N ILE A 180 -1.93 -34.08 -6.69
CA ILE A 180 -3.25 -34.71 -6.50
C ILE A 180 -3.75 -35.28 -7.83
N LEU A 181 -3.73 -34.49 -8.92
CA LEU A 181 -4.21 -34.91 -10.25
C LEU A 181 -3.48 -36.14 -10.81
N TYR A 182 -2.17 -36.24 -10.58
CA TYR A 182 -1.37 -37.39 -11.00
C TYR A 182 -1.38 -38.56 -9.99
N GLY A 183 -2.19 -38.47 -8.93
CA GLY A 183 -2.41 -39.56 -7.97
C GLY A 183 -1.27 -39.79 -6.97
N TYR A 184 -0.30 -38.87 -6.88
CA TYR A 184 0.76 -38.91 -5.85
C TYR A 184 0.23 -38.54 -4.46
N ILE A 185 -0.86 -37.76 -4.38
CA ILE A 185 -1.58 -37.44 -3.15
C ILE A 185 -3.03 -37.92 -3.29
N GLN A 186 -3.41 -38.96 -2.54
CA GLN A 186 -4.74 -39.59 -2.69
C GLN A 186 -5.79 -39.12 -1.68
N TRP A 187 -5.38 -38.42 -0.61
CA TRP A 187 -6.30 -37.95 0.44
C TRP A 187 -7.34 -36.93 -0.03
N PHE A 188 -7.15 -36.33 -1.21
CA PHE A 188 -8.01 -35.28 -1.75
C PHE A 188 -8.60 -35.64 -3.13
N ASN A 189 -8.76 -36.93 -3.43
CA ASN A 189 -9.26 -37.39 -4.73
C ASN A 189 -10.67 -36.84 -5.05
N ASP A 190 -11.50 -36.60 -4.04
CA ASP A 190 -12.84 -36.02 -4.24
C ASP A 190 -12.79 -34.58 -4.79
N ALA A 191 -11.68 -33.88 -4.59
CA ALA A 191 -11.46 -32.52 -5.09
C ALA A 191 -11.03 -32.48 -6.57
N THR A 192 -10.69 -33.62 -7.19
CA THR A 192 -10.06 -33.70 -8.53
C THR A 192 -10.82 -32.93 -9.60
N ALA A 193 -12.16 -32.98 -9.57
CA ALA A 193 -13.01 -32.26 -10.53
C ALA A 193 -12.88 -30.72 -10.42
N SER A 194 -12.54 -30.21 -9.24
CA SER A 194 -12.40 -28.77 -8.95
C SER A 194 -11.00 -28.22 -9.28
N LEU A 195 -9.97 -29.08 -9.28
CA LEU A 195 -8.56 -28.67 -9.43
C LEU A 195 -8.22 -27.93 -10.74
N PRO A 196 -8.80 -28.25 -11.91
CA PRO A 196 -8.58 -27.46 -13.13
C PRO A 196 -8.98 -25.99 -12.98
N TYR A 197 -10.05 -25.70 -12.22
CA TYR A 197 -10.47 -24.32 -11.93
C TYR A 197 -9.48 -23.63 -10.99
N VAL A 198 -8.98 -24.33 -9.96
CA VAL A 198 -7.95 -23.80 -9.05
C VAL A 198 -6.67 -23.46 -9.82
N LEU A 199 -6.22 -24.35 -10.71
CA LEU A 199 -5.07 -24.10 -11.58
C LEU A 199 -5.29 -22.91 -12.50
N THR A 200 -6.48 -22.76 -13.08
CA THR A 200 -6.83 -21.60 -13.91
C THR A 200 -6.74 -20.30 -13.11
N VAL A 201 -7.32 -20.26 -11.92
CA VAL A 201 -7.24 -19.09 -11.01
C VAL A 201 -5.79 -18.82 -10.61
N SER A 202 -5.01 -19.85 -10.30
CA SER A 202 -3.58 -19.75 -9.96
C SER A 202 -2.77 -19.15 -11.11
N VAL A 203 -3.01 -19.57 -12.36
CA VAL A 203 -2.32 -19.00 -13.54
C VAL A 203 -2.69 -17.52 -13.74
N LEU A 204 -3.97 -17.16 -13.71
CA LEU A 204 -4.41 -15.77 -13.84
C LEU A 204 -3.84 -14.89 -12.72
N HIS A 205 -3.86 -15.40 -11.49
CA HIS A 205 -3.31 -14.73 -10.33
C HIS A 205 -1.77 -14.58 -10.43
N PHE A 206 -1.06 -15.61 -10.88
CA PHE A 206 0.38 -15.57 -11.11
C PHE A 206 0.74 -14.50 -12.14
N VAL A 207 0.03 -14.44 -13.28
CA VAL A 207 0.21 -13.41 -14.31
C VAL A 207 -0.04 -12.01 -13.73
N TYR A 208 -1.12 -11.83 -12.96
CA TYR A 208 -1.40 -10.57 -12.28
C TYR A 208 -0.27 -10.16 -11.31
N VAL A 209 0.22 -11.06 -10.47
CA VAL A 209 1.28 -10.75 -9.52
C VAL A 209 2.60 -10.45 -10.25
N LEU A 210 2.90 -11.20 -11.31
CA LEU A 210 4.14 -11.04 -12.06
C LEU A 210 4.23 -9.66 -12.73
N PHE A 211 3.17 -9.25 -13.44
CA PHE A 211 3.16 -8.03 -14.26
C PHE A 211 2.45 -6.84 -13.59
N GLY A 212 1.39 -7.09 -12.83
CA GLY A 212 0.53 -6.07 -12.22
C GLY A 212 1.06 -5.50 -10.91
N VAL A 213 1.97 -6.21 -10.23
CA VAL A 213 2.62 -5.75 -8.98
C VAL A 213 4.04 -5.28 -9.29
N SER A 214 4.28 -3.97 -9.28
CA SER A 214 5.56 -3.37 -9.68
C SER A 214 5.91 -2.12 -8.87
N ASP A 215 7.22 -1.83 -8.81
CA ASP A 215 7.75 -0.59 -8.23
C ASP A 215 7.17 0.66 -8.90
N ALA A 216 6.91 0.61 -10.21
CA ALA A 216 6.34 1.74 -10.96
C ALA A 216 4.96 2.17 -10.42
N ARG A 217 4.04 1.21 -10.21
CA ARG A 217 2.70 1.51 -9.68
C ARG A 217 2.75 2.03 -8.24
N MET A 218 3.65 1.47 -7.43
CA MET A 218 3.87 1.96 -6.06
C MET A 218 4.41 3.40 -6.07
N ARG A 219 5.36 3.73 -6.95
CA ARG A 219 5.91 5.09 -7.08
C ARG A 219 4.87 6.09 -7.60
N GLU A 220 4.00 5.68 -8.53
CA GLU A 220 2.91 6.53 -9.00
C GLU A 220 1.93 6.85 -7.86
N ALA A 221 1.50 5.85 -7.08
CA ALA A 221 0.65 6.07 -5.92
C ALA A 221 1.32 6.95 -4.84
N SER A 222 2.62 6.73 -4.61
CA SER A 222 3.46 7.58 -3.75
C SER A 222 3.45 9.04 -4.18
N LYS A 223 3.58 9.29 -5.49
CA LYS A 223 3.57 10.64 -6.10
C LYS A 223 2.21 11.32 -5.95
N ARG A 224 1.10 10.59 -6.19
CA ARG A 224 -0.26 11.13 -5.98
C ARG A 224 -0.50 11.50 -4.52
N TYR A 225 -0.11 10.64 -3.58
CA TYR A 225 -0.23 10.92 -2.16
C TYR A 225 0.51 12.20 -1.76
N ALA A 226 1.75 12.37 -2.20
CA ALA A 226 2.51 13.58 -1.86
C ALA A 226 2.04 14.84 -2.55
N ARG A 227 1.53 14.72 -3.78
CA ARG A 227 0.84 15.83 -4.43
C ARG A 227 -0.29 16.36 -3.55
N GLN A 228 -1.09 15.47 -2.96
CA GLN A 228 -2.17 15.86 -2.04
C GLN A 228 -1.65 16.44 -0.72
N LEU A 229 -0.55 15.90 -0.17
CA LEU A 229 0.11 16.49 1.00
C LEU A 229 0.56 17.94 0.73
N LEU A 230 1.15 18.21 -0.43
CA LEU A 230 1.62 19.56 -0.79
C LEU A 230 0.47 20.52 -1.07
N LEU A 231 -0.59 20.07 -1.71
CA LEU A 231 -1.82 20.87 -1.87
C LEU A 231 -2.46 21.24 -0.52
N ALA A 232 -2.22 20.45 0.53
CA ALA A 232 -2.69 20.77 1.87
C ALA A 232 -2.07 22.06 2.44
N CYS A 233 -0.88 22.46 1.97
CA CYS A 233 -0.25 23.72 2.37
C CYS A 233 -1.19 24.91 2.14
N ASP A 234 -1.86 24.98 0.98
CA ASP A 234 -2.78 26.09 0.68
C ASP A 234 -3.99 26.11 1.63
N LYS A 235 -4.48 24.94 2.04
CA LYS A 235 -5.59 24.82 3.01
C LYS A 235 -5.14 25.18 4.43
N LEU A 236 -3.90 24.85 4.79
CA LEU A 236 -3.31 25.12 6.10
C LEU A 236 -2.85 26.57 6.26
N ASP A 237 -2.51 27.25 5.17
CA ASP A 237 -2.11 28.67 5.15
C ASP A 237 -3.32 29.62 5.03
N ALA A 238 -4.52 29.09 4.76
CA ALA A 238 -5.73 29.89 4.67
C ALA A 238 -6.13 30.45 6.06
N PRO A 239 -6.42 31.76 6.18
CA PRO A 239 -6.91 32.34 7.44
C PRO A 239 -8.26 31.71 7.82
N GLU A 240 -8.48 31.43 9.11
CA GLU A 240 -9.63 30.69 9.68
C GLU A 240 -11.03 31.27 9.35
N THR A 241 -11.14 32.43 8.70
CA THR A 241 -12.38 33.23 8.62
C THR A 241 -13.25 33.00 7.39
N LYS A 242 -13.30 31.80 6.78
CA LYS A 242 -14.23 31.54 5.64
C LYS A 242 -15.36 30.54 5.88
N TYR A 243 -15.52 30.01 7.10
CA TYR A 243 -16.65 29.14 7.44
C TYR A 243 -17.25 29.42 8.83
N ALA A 244 -17.37 30.69 9.24
CA ALA A 244 -18.36 31.05 10.23
C ALA A 244 -19.74 30.92 9.56
N ALA A 245 -20.49 29.89 9.92
CA ALA A 245 -21.87 29.72 9.49
C ALA A 245 -22.68 30.99 9.85
N PRO A 246 -23.58 31.48 8.97
CA PRO A 246 -24.51 32.52 9.38
C PRO A 246 -25.36 31.95 10.53
N VAL A 247 -25.40 32.72 11.63
CA VAL A 247 -26.22 32.48 12.83
C VAL A 247 -27.70 32.44 12.47
#